data_AF-A0A928HZE6-F1
#
_entry.id   AF-A0A928HZE6-F1
#
_cell.length_a   1.000
_cell.length_b   1.000
_cell.length_c   1.000
_cell.angle_alpha   90.00
_cell.angle_beta   90.00
_cell.angle_gamma   90.00
#
_symmetry.space_group_name_H-M   'P 1'
#
loop_
_entity.id
_entity.type
_entity.pdbx_description
1 polymer ?
#
loop_
_entity_poly.entity_id
_entity_poly.type
_entity_poly.pdbx_seq_one_letter_code
_entity_poly.pdbx_strand_id
1 'polypeptide(L)' 'MKKLLLIFGILILISGAIALVFSALQGYGYFHLLDGDADLYIRLHRRMILFFVIGIVLSLLGILCMIIRR' A
#
# COMPACT_ATOMS: atom_id res chain seq x y z
N MET A 1 -3.34 26.79 8.02
CA MET A 1 -3.86 25.69 7.17
C MET A 1 -2.78 24.91 6.42
N LYS A 2 -1.78 25.54 5.78
CA LYS A 2 -0.70 24.83 5.04
C LYS A 2 0.11 23.80 5.86
N LYS A 3 0.24 23.97 7.18
CA LYS A 3 0.92 23.02 8.07
C LYS A 3 0.10 21.73 8.29
N LEU A 4 -1.22 21.83 8.36
CA LEU A 4 -2.11 20.66 8.53
C LEU A 4 -2.10 19.77 7.29
N LEU A 5 -2.12 20.37 6.08
CA LEU A 5 -1.99 19.64 4.81
C LEU A 5 -0.67 18.87 4.69
N LEU A 6 0.42 19.40 5.25
CA LEU A 6 1.71 18.71 5.26
C LEU A 6 1.68 17.46 6.17
N ILE A 7 1.14 17.60 7.38
CA ILE A 7 1.02 16.48 8.32
C ILE A 7 0.14 15.39 7.71
N PHE A 8 -0.98 15.76 7.10
CA PHE A 8 -1.88 14.82 6.45
C PHE A 8 -1.22 14.10 5.26
N GLY A 9 -0.49 14.84 4.41
CA GLY A 9 0.23 14.25 3.28
C GLY A 9 1.32 13.26 3.71
N ILE A 10 2.06 13.56 4.79
CA ILE A 10 3.08 12.66 5.35
C ILE A 10 2.43 11.40 5.91
N LEU A 11 1.34 11.52 6.67
CA LEU A 11 0.62 10.37 7.23
C LEU A 11 0.07 9.45 6.14
N ILE A 12 -0.46 10.03 5.06
CA ILE A 12 -0.95 9.28 3.90
C ILE A 12 0.19 8.53 3.20
N LEU A 13 1.35 9.17 3.01
CA LEU A 13 2.52 8.52 2.40
C LEU A 13 3.09 7.39 3.25
N ILE A 14 3.15 7.57 4.57
CA ILE A 14 3.57 6.51 5.51
C ILE A 14 2.60 5.32 5.42
N SER A 15 1.30 5.59 5.43
CA SER A 15 0.27 4.56 5.30
C SER A 15 0.38 3.82 3.95
N GLY A 16 0.65 4.55 2.86
CA GLY A 16 0.89 3.98 1.54
C GLY A 16 2.15 3.11 1.49
N ALA A 17 3.25 3.55 2.11
CA ALA A 17 4.49 2.78 2.21
C ALA A 17 4.28 1.47 3.00
N ILE A 18 3.57 1.52 4.14
CA ILE A 18 3.24 0.34 4.93
C ILE A 18 2.39 -0.64 4.11
N ALA A 19 1.39 -0.16 3.36
CA ALA A 19 0.56 -0.99 2.51
C ALA A 19 1.36 -1.69 1.40
N LEU A 20 2.33 -1.00 0.80
CA LEU A 20 3.24 -1.58 -0.20
C LEU A 20 4.17 -2.63 0.40
N VAL A 21 4.71 -2.40 1.60
CA VAL A 21 5.52 -3.39 2.32
C VAL A 21 4.69 -4.63 2.66
N PHE A 22 3.44 -4.47 3.10
CA PHE A 22 2.53 -5.59 3.35
C PHE A 22 2.19 -6.38 2.08
N SER A 23 2.06 -5.69 0.94
CA SER A 23 1.90 -6.33 -0.36
C SER A 23 3.14 -7.16 -0.72
N ALA A 24 4.34 -6.60 -0.57
CA ALA A 24 5.59 -7.29 -0.83
C ALA A 24 5.81 -8.51 0.09
N LEU A 25 5.48 -8.40 1.38
CA LEU A 25 5.55 -9.51 2.34
C LEU A 25 4.58 -10.64 1.98
N GLN A 26 3.36 -10.31 1.54
CA GLN A 26 2.42 -11.32 1.05
C GLN A 26 2.89 -11.96 -0.25
N GLY A 27 3.54 -11.20 -1.14
CA GLY A 27 4.20 -11.76 -2.32
C GLY A 27 5.35 -12.72 -1.97
N TYR A 28 6.17 -12.37 -0.98
CA TYR A 28 7.26 -13.24 -0.52
C TYR A 28 6.73 -14.52 0.15
N GLY A 29 5.74 -14.40 1.05
CA GLY A 29 5.06 -15.54 1.66
C GLY A 29 4.35 -16.43 0.62
N TYR A 30 3.86 -15.83 -0.45
CA TYR A 30 3.31 -16.53 -1.60
C TYR A 30 4.36 -17.38 -2.36
N PHE A 31 5.53 -16.83 -2.67
CA PHE A 31 6.55 -17.53 -3.46
C PHE A 31 7.36 -18.59 -2.68
N HIS A 32 7.52 -18.41 -1.36
CA HIS A 32 8.50 -19.20 -0.59
C HIS A 32 7.89 -20.05 0.55
N LEU A 33 6.64 -19.81 0.96
CA LEU A 33 6.07 -20.42 2.18
C LEU A 33 4.77 -21.21 1.94
N LEU A 34 4.19 -21.17 0.74
CA LEU A 34 2.90 -21.79 0.45
C LEU A 34 3.05 -22.91 -0.58
N ASP A 35 3.17 -24.14 -0.06
CA ASP A 35 3.11 -25.38 -0.85
C ASP A 35 1.69 -25.64 -1.36
N GLY A 36 1.44 -25.37 -2.64
CA GLY A 36 0.46 -26.09 -3.47
C GLY A 36 -1.05 -25.85 -3.27
N ASP A 37 -1.51 -25.09 -2.28
CA ASP A 37 -2.95 -24.82 -2.08
C ASP A 37 -3.46 -23.66 -2.98
N ALA A 38 -4.20 -24.01 -4.03
CA ALA A 38 -4.77 -23.07 -5.00
C ALA A 38 -5.85 -22.14 -4.40
N ASP A 39 -6.59 -22.56 -3.37
CA ASP A 39 -7.56 -21.68 -2.73
C ASP A 39 -6.87 -20.64 -1.85
N LEU A 40 -5.76 -21.02 -1.23
CA LEU A 40 -4.92 -20.13 -0.46
C LEU A 40 -4.18 -19.14 -1.37
N TYR A 41 -3.76 -19.58 -2.57
CA TYR A 41 -3.25 -18.71 -3.64
C TYR A 41 -4.22 -17.57 -3.95
N ILE A 42 -5.48 -17.89 -4.26
CA ILE A 42 -6.45 -16.89 -4.73
C ILE A 42 -6.71 -15.84 -3.64
N ARG A 43 -6.80 -16.29 -2.38
CA ARG A 43 -7.02 -15.38 -1.24
C ARG A 43 -5.81 -14.47 -0.98
N LEU A 44 -4.58 -15.01 -0.98
CA LEU A 44 -3.38 -14.19 -0.76
C LEU A 44 -3.13 -13.24 -1.93
N HIS A 45 -3.28 -13.71 -3.17
CA HIS A 45 -3.09 -12.90 -4.36
C HIS A 45 -4.08 -11.73 -4.40
N ARG A 46 -5.34 -11.98 -4.07
CA ARG A 46 -6.37 -10.93 -3.99
C ARG A 46 -6.03 -9.88 -2.92
N ARG A 47 -5.52 -10.31 -1.76
CA ARG A 47 -5.07 -9.40 -0.69
C ARG A 47 -3.84 -8.59 -1.11
N MET A 48 -2.85 -9.23 -1.71
CA MET A 48 -1.64 -8.57 -2.23
C MET A 48 -1.99 -7.46 -3.22
N ILE A 49 -2.85 -7.76 -4.20
CA ILE A 49 -3.34 -6.77 -5.18
C ILE A 49 -4.09 -5.64 -4.49
N LEU A 50 -4.97 -5.96 -3.54
CA LEU A 50 -5.78 -4.96 -2.85
C LEU A 50 -4.89 -3.98 -2.06
N PHE A 51 -3.91 -4.47 -1.32
CA PHE A 51 -2.94 -3.61 -0.63
C PHE A 51 -2.04 -2.83 -1.58
N PHE A 52 -1.67 -3.41 -2.72
CA PHE A 52 -0.90 -2.73 -3.75
C PHE A 52 -1.66 -1.54 -4.35
N VAL A 53 -2.91 -1.77 -4.76
CA VAL A 53 -3.78 -0.73 -5.33
C VAL A 53 -4.05 0.37 -4.30
N ILE A 54 -4.39 0.00 -3.06
CA ILE A 54 -4.59 0.98 -1.97
C ILE A 54 -3.30 1.79 -1.72
N GLY A 55 -2.14 1.13 -1.70
CA GLY A 55 -0.84 1.78 -1.51
C GLY A 55 -0.53 2.81 -2.60
N ILE A 56 -0.80 2.48 -3.86
CA ILE A 56 -0.66 3.41 -4.99
C ILE A 56 -1.60 4.60 -4.85
N VAL A 57 -2.89 4.34 -4.60
CA VAL A 57 -3.90 5.41 -4.47
C VAL A 57 -3.56 6.37 -3.33
N LEU A 58 -3.18 5.84 -2.15
CA LEU A 58 -2.74 6.65 -1.03
C LEU A 58 -1.49 7.46 -1.39
N SER A 59 -0.50 6.84 -2.05
CA SER A 59 0.73 7.55 -2.46
C SER A 59 0.42 8.71 -3.40
N LEU A 60 -0.47 8.52 -4.38
CA LEU A 60 -0.92 9.57 -5.29
C LEU A 60 -1.65 10.70 -4.56
N LEU A 61 -2.54 10.38 -3.61
CA LEU A 61 -3.24 11.38 -2.79
C LEU A 61 -2.27 12.18 -1.90
N GLY A 62 -1.27 11.52 -1.33
CA GLY A 62 -0.23 12.16 -0.53
C GLY A 62 0.61 13.14 -1.35
N ILE A 63 1.01 12.74 -2.57
CA ILE A 63 1.69 13.61 -3.53
C ILE A 63 0.80 14.79 -3.93
N LEU A 64 -0.48 14.56 -4.24
CA LEU A 64 -1.42 15.61 -4.61
C LEU A 64 -1.58 16.64 -3.48
N CYS A 65 -1.71 16.19 -2.22
CA CYS A 65 -1.73 17.07 -1.05
C CYS A 65 -0.46 17.92 -0.93
N MET A 66 0.71 17.35 -1.23
CA MET A 66 1.98 18.09 -1.21
C MET A 66 2.07 19.12 -2.35
N ILE A 67 1.55 18.80 -3.53
CA ILE A 67 1.52 19.71 -4.70
C ILE A 67 0.58 20.89 -4.45
N ILE A 68 -0.67 20.64 -4.02
CA ILE A 68 -1.67 21.70 -3.74
C ILE A 68 -1.19 22.65 -2.63
N ARG A 69 -0.37 22.14 -1.69
CA ARG A 69 0.23 22.96 -0.65
C ARG A 69 1.30 23.93 -1.17
N ARG A 70 2.04 23.52 -2.21
CA ARG A 70 3.20 24.22 -2.75
C ARG A 70 2.76 25.56 -3.34
#